data_AF-A0A017SWA7-F1
#
_entry.id   AF-A0A017SWA7-F1
#
_cell.length_a   1.000
_cell.length_b   1.000
_cell.length_c   1.000
_cell.angle_alpha   90.00
_cell.angle_beta   90.00
_cell.angle_gamma   90.00
#
_symmetry.space_group_name_H-M   'P 1'
#
loop_
_entity.id
_entity.type
_entity.pdbx_description
1 polymer ?
#
loop_
_entity_poly.entity_id
_entity_poly.type
_entity_poly.pdbx_seq_one_letter_code
_entity_poly.pdbx_strand_id
1 'polypeptide(L)'
;MQLPSSTASSESHLEYAAHFTGAEEAWRDAEIISAEQRAVIQEVGASVAARAQALKARHSSAELTEGATSRARARFGVRDVVLGMRVMACSDGLLNGPAQRSRDHALYKSVMLGRTASAIKSARPREEPELVERVRTQLAEAPDFTAKAGLLTSLDDALERSFEARDALDLAESAENQAADAEIAARRELRQALDQAYGRLRAAFPGQRDFVESFFLRKTRKKVTQASEPGRREARAAAR
;
A
#
# COMPACT_ATOMS: atom_id res chain seq x y z
N MET A 1 0.12 30.98 12.30
CA MET A 1 -0.65 29.78 11.90
C MET A 1 0.24 28.81 11.13
N GLN A 2 0.13 27.51 11.43
CA GLN A 2 0.76 26.43 10.67
C GLN A 2 -0.36 25.53 10.12
N LEU A 3 -0.30 25.20 8.83
CA LEU A 3 -1.09 24.13 8.23
C LEU A 3 -0.20 22.89 8.12
N PRO A 4 -0.78 21.67 8.09
CA PRO A 4 0.00 20.48 7.78
C PRO A 4 0.68 20.64 6.42
N SER A 5 1.90 20.11 6.27
CA SER A 5 2.58 20.11 4.97
C SER A 5 1.81 19.23 3.98
N SER A 6 1.94 19.50 2.68
CA SER A 6 1.30 18.69 1.63
C SER A 6 1.75 17.23 1.64
N THR A 7 2.91 16.96 2.26
CA THR A 7 3.51 15.64 2.39
C THR A 7 3.29 15.00 3.75
N ALA A 8 2.62 15.68 4.70
CA ALA A 8 2.36 15.15 6.03
C ALA A 8 1.41 13.94 5.96
N SER A 9 1.54 13.02 6.92
CA SER A 9 0.67 11.85 7.05
C SER A 9 -0.79 12.24 7.29
N SER A 10 -1.71 11.30 7.06
CA SER A 10 -3.13 11.49 7.35
C SER A 10 -3.38 11.73 8.83
N GLU A 11 -2.67 11.01 9.70
CA GLU A 11 -2.68 11.24 11.16
C GLU A 11 -2.34 12.69 11.53
N SER A 12 -1.29 13.25 10.91
CA SER A 12 -0.91 14.63 11.15
C SER A 12 -2.01 15.60 10.67
N HIS A 13 -2.64 15.36 9.53
CA HIS A 13 -3.76 16.21 9.11
C HIS A 13 -4.97 16.12 10.07
N LEU A 14 -5.25 14.92 10.57
CA LEU A 14 -6.33 14.68 11.54
C LEU A 14 -6.04 15.34 12.89
N GLU A 15 -4.78 15.39 13.34
CA GLU A 15 -4.36 16.11 14.55
C GLU A 15 -4.68 17.61 14.44
N TYR A 16 -4.36 18.24 13.30
CA TYR A 16 -4.67 19.65 13.08
C TYR A 16 -6.19 19.89 13.06
N ALA A 17 -6.96 18.99 12.45
CA ALA A 17 -8.42 19.10 12.42
C ALA A 17 -9.05 18.87 13.81
N ALA A 18 -8.49 17.96 14.62
CA ALA A 18 -8.92 17.72 15.99
C ALA A 18 -8.66 18.95 16.87
N HIS A 19 -7.47 19.55 16.77
CA HIS A 19 -7.17 20.82 17.46
C HIS A 19 -8.13 21.93 17.04
N PHE A 20 -8.37 22.07 15.72
CA PHE A 20 -9.33 23.05 15.19
C PHE A 20 -10.73 22.84 15.76
N THR A 21 -11.21 21.60 15.77
CA THR A 21 -12.55 21.25 16.29
C THR A 21 -12.66 21.51 17.79
N GLY A 22 -11.63 21.15 18.58
CA GLY A 22 -11.63 21.44 20.02
C GLY A 22 -11.58 22.95 20.32
N ALA A 23 -10.83 23.73 19.54
CA ALA A 23 -10.84 25.19 19.66
C ALA A 23 -12.20 25.78 19.27
N GLU A 24 -12.83 25.25 18.23
CA GLU A 24 -14.16 25.65 17.78
C GLU A 24 -15.21 25.44 18.85
N GLU A 25 -15.26 24.25 19.46
CA GLU A 25 -16.13 23.95 20.61
C GLU A 25 -15.88 24.91 21.78
N ALA A 26 -14.61 25.12 22.16
CA ALA A 26 -14.26 26.00 23.28
C ALA A 26 -14.67 27.47 23.04
N TRP A 27 -14.47 27.99 21.83
CA TRP A 27 -14.82 29.37 21.51
C TRP A 27 -16.31 29.59 21.28
N ARG A 28 -17.04 28.56 20.86
CA ARG A 28 -18.49 28.61 20.70
C ARG A 28 -19.19 28.90 22.03
N ASP A 29 -18.66 28.38 23.12
CA ASP A 29 -19.21 28.54 24.47
C ASP A 29 -18.75 29.83 25.17
N ALA A 30 -17.80 30.57 24.58
CA ALA A 30 -17.29 31.80 25.16
C ALA A 30 -18.35 32.91 25.13
N GLU A 31 -18.61 33.52 26.29
CA GLU A 31 -19.61 34.58 26.49
C GLU A 31 -19.31 35.86 25.68
N ILE A 32 -18.03 36.08 25.34
CA ILE A 32 -17.57 37.26 24.59
C ILE A 32 -17.90 37.22 23.09
N ILE A 33 -18.30 36.06 22.57
CA ILE A 33 -18.55 35.86 21.14
C ILE A 33 -20.02 36.14 20.81
N SER A 34 -20.27 37.03 19.85
CA SER A 34 -21.63 37.36 19.42
C SER A 34 -22.32 36.18 18.72
N ALA A 35 -23.65 36.19 18.63
CA ALA A 35 -24.41 35.13 17.96
C ALA A 35 -24.00 34.97 16.48
N GLU A 36 -23.77 36.09 15.76
CA GLU A 36 -23.33 36.07 14.37
C GLU A 36 -21.91 35.48 14.21
N GLN A 37 -20.99 35.89 15.08
CA GLN A 37 -19.63 35.34 15.13
C GLN A 37 -19.64 33.84 15.44
N ARG A 38 -20.49 33.42 16.38
CA ARG A 38 -20.69 32.02 16.73
C ARG A 38 -21.21 31.20 15.55
N ALA A 39 -22.14 31.76 14.76
CA ALA A 39 -22.62 31.11 13.54
C ALA A 39 -21.50 30.90 12.51
N VAL A 40 -20.60 31.88 12.33
CA VAL A 40 -19.44 31.73 11.45
C VAL A 40 -18.49 30.65 11.95
N ILE A 41 -18.17 30.63 13.25
CA ILE A 41 -17.34 29.60 13.89
C ILE A 41 -17.92 28.21 13.66
N GLN A 42 -19.23 28.05 13.88
CA GLN A 42 -19.96 26.80 13.66
C GLN A 42 -19.91 26.34 12.21
N GLU A 43 -20.11 27.25 11.25
CA GLU A 43 -20.11 26.92 9.83
C GLU A 43 -18.73 26.42 9.37
N VAL A 44 -17.65 27.12 9.76
CA VAL A 44 -16.28 26.68 9.41
C VAL A 44 -15.91 25.39 10.14
N GLY A 45 -16.34 25.24 11.40
CA GLY A 45 -16.20 24.02 12.20
C GLY A 45 -16.81 22.80 11.53
N ALA A 46 -18.08 22.91 11.12
CA ALA A 46 -18.80 21.84 10.44
C ALA A 46 -18.10 21.41 9.14
N SER A 47 -17.61 22.37 8.36
CA SER A 47 -16.87 22.09 7.12
C SER A 47 -15.56 21.31 7.36
N VAL A 48 -14.75 21.76 8.33
CA VAL A 48 -13.50 21.08 8.71
C VAL A 48 -13.77 19.68 9.27
N ALA A 49 -14.76 19.55 10.16
CA ALA A 49 -15.15 18.27 10.76
C ALA A 49 -15.62 17.26 9.71
N ALA A 50 -16.42 17.69 8.72
CA ALA A 50 -16.87 16.83 7.63
C ALA A 50 -15.69 16.30 6.80
N ARG A 51 -14.70 17.15 6.49
CA ARG A 51 -13.49 16.72 5.75
C ARG A 51 -12.55 15.86 6.58
N ALA A 52 -12.47 16.08 7.89
CA ALA A 52 -11.73 15.21 8.80
C ALA A 52 -12.35 13.81 8.85
N GLN A 53 -13.68 13.72 8.94
CA GLN A 53 -14.39 12.44 8.92
C GLN A 53 -14.22 11.71 7.57
N ALA A 54 -14.28 12.45 6.46
CA ALA A 54 -13.99 11.89 5.14
C ALA A 54 -12.56 11.34 5.06
N LEU A 55 -11.56 12.11 5.51
CA LEU A 55 -10.17 11.63 5.55
C LEU A 55 -10.01 10.38 6.43
N LYS A 56 -10.64 10.35 7.61
CA LYS A 56 -10.60 9.17 8.50
C LYS A 56 -11.16 7.92 7.80
N ALA A 57 -12.28 8.06 7.09
CA ALA A 57 -12.87 6.96 6.32
C ALA A 57 -11.95 6.49 5.18
N ARG A 58 -11.31 7.43 4.46
CA ARG A 58 -10.36 7.08 3.38
C ARG A 58 -9.10 6.41 3.90
N HIS A 59 -8.54 6.91 5.00
CA HIS A 59 -7.38 6.32 5.65
C HIS A 59 -7.64 4.87 6.08
N SER A 60 -8.76 4.61 6.78
CA SER A 60 -9.16 3.24 7.15
C SER A 60 -9.39 2.35 5.92
N SER A 61 -9.97 2.88 4.85
CA SER A 61 -10.12 2.14 3.59
C SER A 61 -8.77 1.77 2.97
N ALA A 62 -7.79 2.68 3.00
CA ALA A 62 -6.45 2.44 2.48
C ALA A 62 -5.73 1.31 3.23
N GLU A 63 -5.80 1.30 4.57
CA GLU A 63 -5.26 0.22 5.41
C GLU A 63 -5.91 -1.15 5.10
N LEU A 64 -7.23 -1.17 4.90
CA LEU A 64 -7.95 -2.39 4.56
C LEU A 64 -7.54 -2.93 3.19
N THR A 65 -7.37 -2.04 2.20
CA THR A 65 -6.92 -2.42 0.86
C THR A 65 -5.47 -2.90 0.85
N GLU A 66 -4.56 -2.24 1.57
CA GLU A 66 -3.16 -2.69 1.72
C GLU A 66 -3.09 -4.10 2.32
N GLY A 67 -3.90 -4.36 3.36
CA GLY A 67 -4.01 -5.69 3.95
C GLY A 67 -4.58 -6.73 2.97
N ALA A 68 -5.54 -6.34 2.12
CA ALA A 68 -6.09 -7.22 1.08
C ALA A 68 -5.06 -7.54 0.01
N THR A 69 -4.31 -6.54 -0.47
CA THR A 69 -3.24 -6.73 -1.45
C THR A 69 -2.12 -7.59 -0.91
N SER A 70 -1.72 -7.38 0.34
CA SER A 70 -0.72 -8.25 1.01
C SER A 70 -1.16 -9.72 1.03
N ARG A 71 -2.44 -10.00 1.31
CA ARG A 71 -2.99 -11.36 1.23
C ARG A 71 -3.04 -11.88 -0.20
N ALA A 72 -3.38 -11.05 -1.19
CA ALA A 72 -3.39 -11.44 -2.59
C ALA A 72 -1.98 -11.78 -3.10
N ARG A 73 -0.97 -10.97 -2.78
CA ARG A 73 0.46 -11.22 -3.07
C ARG A 73 0.92 -12.55 -2.47
N ALA A 74 0.57 -12.81 -1.21
CA ALA A 74 0.91 -14.08 -0.56
C ALA A 74 0.24 -15.28 -1.25
N ARG A 75 -1.05 -15.17 -1.59
CA ARG A 75 -1.79 -16.21 -2.31
C ARG A 75 -1.17 -16.50 -3.68
N PHE A 76 -0.89 -15.46 -4.45
CA PHE A 76 -0.23 -15.58 -5.74
C PHE A 76 1.15 -16.22 -5.62
N GLY A 77 1.97 -15.80 -4.64
CA GLY A 77 3.28 -16.41 -4.36
C GLY A 77 3.19 -17.91 -4.03
N VAL A 78 2.21 -18.33 -3.23
CA VAL A 78 1.97 -19.77 -2.98
C VAL A 78 1.58 -20.50 -4.26
N ARG A 79 0.76 -19.89 -5.13
CA ARG A 79 0.37 -20.50 -6.41
C ARG A 79 1.54 -20.64 -7.36
N ASP A 80 2.43 -19.66 -7.44
CA ASP A 80 3.65 -19.79 -8.26
C ASP A 80 4.55 -20.94 -7.77
N VAL A 81 4.69 -21.12 -6.45
CA VAL A 81 5.43 -22.27 -5.89
C VAL A 81 4.78 -23.60 -6.31
N VAL A 82 3.46 -23.73 -6.14
CA VAL A 82 2.71 -24.94 -6.51
C VAL A 82 2.84 -25.21 -8.01
N LEU A 83 2.65 -24.20 -8.84
CA LEU A 83 2.78 -24.30 -10.30
C LEU A 83 4.19 -24.79 -10.67
N GLY A 84 5.22 -24.33 -9.96
CA GLY A 84 6.57 -24.84 -10.12
C GLY A 84 6.79 -26.27 -9.71
N MET A 85 6.15 -26.72 -8.63
CA MET A 85 6.17 -28.13 -8.27
C MET A 85 5.51 -28.98 -9.35
N ARG A 86 4.42 -28.50 -9.98
CA ARG A 86 3.75 -29.22 -11.08
C ARG A 86 4.59 -29.28 -12.35
N VAL A 87 5.29 -28.21 -12.71
CA VAL A 87 6.26 -28.23 -13.82
C VAL A 87 7.40 -29.23 -13.55
N MET A 88 7.91 -29.28 -12.33
CA MET A 88 8.93 -30.27 -11.96
C MET A 88 8.39 -31.70 -12.07
N ALA A 89 7.17 -31.96 -11.57
CA ALA A 89 6.53 -33.26 -11.69
C ALA A 89 6.28 -33.66 -13.16
N CYS A 90 5.94 -32.70 -14.03
CA CYS A 90 5.85 -32.91 -15.48
C CYS A 90 7.20 -33.33 -16.08
N SER A 91 8.28 -32.63 -15.71
CA SER A 91 9.64 -33.02 -16.10
C SER A 91 9.99 -34.42 -15.66
N ASP A 92 9.71 -34.78 -14.41
CA ASP A 92 10.01 -36.10 -13.87
C ASP A 92 9.18 -37.19 -14.57
N GLY A 93 7.90 -36.92 -14.88
CA GLY A 93 7.05 -37.83 -15.64
C GLY A 93 7.54 -38.08 -17.06
N LEU A 94 8.02 -37.02 -17.76
CA LEU A 94 8.63 -37.15 -19.08
C LEU A 94 9.93 -37.95 -19.03
N LEU A 95 10.80 -37.65 -18.07
CA LEU A 95 12.09 -38.32 -17.90
C LEU A 95 11.93 -39.78 -17.49
N ASN A 96 10.99 -40.11 -16.60
CA ASN A 96 10.76 -41.50 -16.19
C ASN A 96 9.94 -42.31 -17.18
N GLY A 97 9.29 -41.65 -18.14
CA GLY A 97 8.54 -42.30 -19.21
C GLY A 97 9.27 -42.16 -20.56
N PRO A 98 8.72 -41.40 -21.51
CA PRO A 98 9.14 -41.45 -22.90
C PRO A 98 10.55 -40.92 -23.17
N ALA A 99 11.09 -40.06 -22.30
CA ALA A 99 12.43 -39.49 -22.50
C ALA A 99 13.56 -40.33 -21.88
N GLN A 100 13.26 -41.44 -21.21
CA GLN A 100 14.24 -42.40 -20.67
C GLN A 100 15.42 -41.76 -19.93
N ARG A 101 15.13 -40.80 -19.06
CA ARG A 101 16.07 -40.00 -18.24
C ARG A 101 16.98 -39.06 -19.02
N SER A 102 16.81 -38.93 -20.34
CA SER A 102 17.56 -38.01 -21.19
C SER A 102 16.83 -36.67 -21.33
N ARG A 103 17.45 -35.60 -20.81
CA ARG A 103 17.01 -34.21 -21.06
C ARG A 103 17.30 -33.74 -22.48
N ASP A 104 18.13 -34.49 -23.22
CA ASP A 104 18.43 -34.22 -24.62
C ASP A 104 17.43 -34.86 -25.58
N HIS A 105 16.54 -35.72 -25.08
CA HIS A 105 15.51 -36.34 -25.87
C HIS A 105 14.60 -35.30 -26.54
N ALA A 106 14.31 -35.48 -27.83
CA ALA A 106 13.56 -34.53 -28.64
C ALA A 106 12.19 -34.17 -28.02
N LEU A 107 11.48 -35.17 -27.50
CA LEU A 107 10.19 -34.96 -26.84
C LEU A 107 10.31 -34.09 -25.57
N TYR A 108 11.31 -34.34 -24.72
CA TYR A 108 11.51 -33.55 -23.51
C TYR A 108 11.81 -32.09 -23.86
N LYS A 109 12.70 -31.87 -24.84
CA LYS A 109 13.03 -30.53 -25.34
C LYS A 109 11.81 -29.82 -25.94
N SER A 110 10.98 -30.51 -26.70
CA SER A 110 9.74 -29.92 -27.24
C SER A 110 8.79 -29.50 -26.12
N VAL A 111 8.47 -30.39 -25.18
CA VAL A 111 7.53 -30.10 -24.09
C VAL A 111 8.06 -29.02 -23.15
N MET A 112 9.34 -29.04 -22.83
CA MET A 112 9.97 -28.06 -21.95
C MET A 112 10.50 -26.81 -22.69
N LEU A 113 10.07 -26.58 -23.94
CA LEU A 113 10.39 -25.37 -24.72
C LEU A 113 11.90 -25.13 -24.86
N GLY A 114 12.68 -26.19 -24.98
CA GLY A 114 14.14 -26.17 -25.03
C GLY A 114 14.83 -25.84 -23.70
N ARG A 115 14.08 -25.73 -22.60
CA ARG A 115 14.57 -25.36 -21.26
C ARG A 115 14.55 -26.56 -20.32
N THR A 116 15.16 -26.40 -19.15
CA THR A 116 14.96 -27.32 -18.02
C THR A 116 13.78 -26.86 -17.17
N ALA A 117 13.10 -27.77 -16.46
CA ALA A 117 12.03 -27.40 -15.54
C ALA A 117 12.50 -26.40 -14.47
N SER A 118 13.75 -26.52 -14.00
CA SER A 118 14.35 -25.53 -13.10
C SER A 118 14.48 -24.15 -13.75
N ALA A 119 14.90 -24.08 -15.01
CA ALA A 119 15.01 -22.82 -15.75
C ALA A 119 13.62 -22.18 -15.98
N ILE A 120 12.62 -23.00 -16.29
CA ILE A 120 11.21 -22.56 -16.39
C ILE A 120 10.76 -22.01 -15.04
N LYS A 121 10.99 -22.75 -13.95
CA LYS A 121 10.66 -22.32 -12.59
C LYS A 121 11.32 -21.00 -12.19
N SER A 122 12.58 -20.78 -12.55
CA SER A 122 13.25 -19.51 -12.27
C SER A 122 12.76 -18.34 -13.13
N ALA A 123 12.21 -18.60 -14.32
CA ALA A 123 11.73 -17.56 -15.22
C ALA A 123 10.31 -17.07 -14.88
N ARG A 124 9.47 -17.90 -14.26
CA ARG A 124 8.05 -17.58 -13.98
C ARG A 124 7.77 -16.32 -13.17
N PRO A 125 8.58 -15.91 -12.17
CA PRO A 125 8.35 -14.63 -11.51
C PRO A 125 8.40 -13.42 -12.47
N ARG A 126 8.91 -13.60 -13.70
CA ARG A 126 8.96 -12.59 -14.77
C ARG A 126 8.07 -12.91 -15.98
N GLU A 127 7.88 -14.20 -16.28
CA GLU A 127 7.12 -14.68 -17.44
C GLU A 127 5.71 -15.21 -17.10
N GLU A 128 5.32 -15.15 -15.82
CA GLU A 128 3.95 -15.43 -15.33
C GLU A 128 3.45 -16.87 -15.62
N PRO A 129 2.21 -17.26 -15.22
CA PRO A 129 1.65 -18.59 -15.53
C PRO A 129 1.66 -19.01 -17.02
N GLU A 130 1.70 -18.08 -17.96
CA GLU A 130 1.72 -18.30 -19.42
C GLU A 130 2.88 -19.20 -19.88
N LEU A 131 4.03 -19.12 -19.21
CA LEU A 131 5.14 -20.01 -19.52
C LEU A 131 4.78 -21.48 -19.25
N VAL A 132 3.98 -21.75 -18.22
CA VAL A 132 3.53 -23.10 -17.87
C VAL A 132 2.37 -23.55 -18.73
N GLU A 133 1.51 -22.62 -19.14
CA GLU A 133 0.48 -22.89 -20.14
C GLU A 133 1.10 -23.37 -21.45
N ARG A 134 2.18 -22.74 -21.92
CA ARG A 134 2.93 -23.22 -23.10
C ARG A 134 3.48 -24.63 -22.92
N VAL A 135 4.05 -24.95 -21.75
CA VAL A 135 4.50 -26.32 -21.41
C VAL A 135 3.34 -27.30 -21.43
N ARG A 136 2.20 -26.92 -20.85
CA ARG A 136 0.97 -27.73 -20.85
C ARG A 136 0.49 -27.98 -22.28
N THR A 137 0.46 -26.96 -23.14
CA THR A 137 0.07 -27.09 -24.55
C THR A 137 0.97 -28.06 -25.29
N GLN A 138 2.29 -27.94 -25.13
CA GLN A 138 3.22 -28.89 -25.74
C GLN A 138 3.09 -30.31 -25.17
N LEU A 139 2.80 -30.45 -23.86
CA LEU A 139 2.49 -31.75 -23.26
C LEU A 139 1.22 -32.36 -23.87
N ALA A 140 0.20 -31.56 -24.18
CA ALA A 140 -1.03 -32.06 -24.80
C ALA A 140 -0.76 -32.63 -26.21
N GLU A 141 0.12 -31.99 -26.97
CA GLU A 141 0.56 -32.40 -28.32
C GLU A 141 1.52 -33.60 -28.32
N ALA A 142 2.16 -33.91 -27.19
CA ALA A 142 3.08 -35.03 -27.07
C ALA A 142 2.41 -36.38 -27.39
N PRO A 143 3.15 -37.40 -27.87
CA PRO A 143 2.66 -38.77 -27.93
C PRO A 143 2.13 -39.24 -26.58
N ASP A 144 1.17 -40.16 -26.57
CA ASP A 144 0.57 -40.63 -25.33
C ASP A 144 1.53 -41.50 -24.51
N PHE A 145 1.44 -41.37 -23.18
CA PHE A 145 2.21 -42.18 -22.22
C PHE A 145 1.46 -42.25 -20.90
N THR A 146 1.71 -43.30 -20.11
CA THR A 146 0.92 -43.67 -18.94
C THR A 146 0.62 -42.53 -17.95
N ALA A 147 1.58 -41.61 -17.73
CA ALA A 147 1.41 -40.50 -16.79
C ALA A 147 0.82 -39.21 -17.42
N LYS A 148 0.66 -39.14 -18.75
CA LYS A 148 0.30 -37.92 -19.48
C LYS A 148 -1.01 -37.31 -19.00
N ALA A 149 -2.07 -38.10 -18.93
CA ALA A 149 -3.40 -37.62 -18.55
C ALA A 149 -3.39 -36.99 -17.14
N GLY A 150 -2.77 -37.65 -16.15
CA GLY A 150 -2.67 -37.13 -14.80
C GLY A 150 -1.82 -35.85 -14.69
N LEU A 151 -0.76 -35.74 -15.49
CA LEU A 151 0.05 -34.52 -15.55
C LEU A 151 -0.72 -33.35 -16.18
N LEU A 152 -1.48 -33.59 -17.24
CA LEU A 152 -2.33 -32.58 -17.87
C LEU A 152 -3.38 -32.05 -16.89
N THR A 153 -4.16 -32.93 -16.26
CA THR A 153 -5.14 -32.52 -15.24
C THR A 153 -4.49 -31.75 -14.10
N SER A 154 -3.34 -32.22 -13.60
CA SER A 154 -2.63 -31.53 -12.52
C SER A 154 -2.07 -30.17 -12.92
N LEU A 155 -1.73 -29.96 -14.19
CA LEU A 155 -1.29 -28.66 -14.70
C LEU A 155 -2.48 -27.74 -14.94
N ASP A 156 -3.59 -28.26 -15.47
CA ASP A 156 -4.83 -27.50 -15.71
C ASP A 156 -5.37 -26.90 -14.41
N ASP A 157 -5.55 -27.73 -13.37
CA ASP A 157 -6.00 -27.27 -12.05
C ASP A 157 -5.07 -26.22 -11.43
N ALA A 158 -3.75 -26.35 -11.68
CA ALA A 158 -2.76 -25.43 -11.13
C ALA A 158 -2.72 -24.12 -11.90
N LEU A 159 -2.90 -24.16 -13.23
CA LEU A 159 -2.97 -22.99 -14.10
C LEU A 159 -4.21 -22.17 -13.81
N GLU A 160 -5.39 -22.80 -13.77
CA GLU A 160 -6.66 -22.13 -13.46
C GLU A 160 -6.55 -21.33 -12.16
N ARG A 161 -6.12 -22.00 -11.07
CA ARG A 161 -5.95 -21.34 -9.76
C ARG A 161 -4.84 -20.29 -9.74
N SER A 162 -3.85 -20.39 -10.63
CA SER A 162 -2.78 -19.39 -10.74
C SER A 162 -3.26 -18.14 -11.47
N PHE A 163 -4.06 -18.30 -12.51
CA PHE A 163 -4.71 -17.19 -13.21
C PHE A 163 -5.71 -16.47 -12.31
N GLU A 164 -6.59 -17.20 -11.63
CA GLU A 164 -7.51 -16.61 -10.64
C GLU A 164 -6.78 -15.81 -9.56
N ALA A 165 -5.64 -16.34 -9.07
CA ALA A 165 -4.85 -15.66 -8.05
C ALA A 165 -4.13 -14.41 -8.60
N ARG A 166 -3.76 -14.40 -9.89
CA ARG A 166 -3.23 -13.20 -10.55
C ARG A 166 -4.32 -12.16 -10.71
N ASP A 167 -5.46 -12.52 -11.27
CA ASP A 167 -6.56 -11.57 -11.49
C ASP A 167 -7.02 -10.94 -10.16
N ALA A 168 -7.05 -11.73 -9.08
CA ALA A 168 -7.32 -11.24 -7.74
C ALA A 168 -6.21 -10.31 -7.20
N LEU A 169 -4.95 -10.55 -7.55
CA LEU A 169 -3.84 -9.67 -7.20
C LEU A 169 -3.95 -8.35 -7.96
N ASP A 170 -4.16 -8.38 -9.27
CA ASP A 170 -4.30 -7.19 -10.12
C ASP A 170 -5.47 -6.31 -9.65
N LEU A 171 -6.61 -6.93 -9.31
CA LEU A 171 -7.75 -6.22 -8.75
C LEU A 171 -7.43 -5.57 -7.41
N ALA A 172 -6.69 -6.28 -6.54
CA ALA A 172 -6.29 -5.76 -5.23
C ALA A 172 -5.30 -4.60 -5.36
N GLU A 173 -4.31 -4.70 -6.26
CA GLU A 173 -3.35 -3.63 -6.54
C GLU A 173 -4.03 -2.40 -7.14
N SER A 174 -5.00 -2.60 -8.04
CA SER A 174 -5.82 -1.50 -8.56
C SER A 174 -6.61 -0.80 -7.44
N ALA A 175 -7.24 -1.58 -6.54
CA ALA A 175 -7.99 -1.05 -5.41
C ALA A 175 -7.10 -0.31 -4.39
N GLU A 176 -5.91 -0.82 -4.10
CA GLU A 176 -4.91 -0.18 -3.24
C GLU A 176 -4.48 1.18 -3.81
N ASN A 177 -4.17 1.23 -5.11
CA ASN A 177 -3.82 2.48 -5.78
C ASN A 177 -4.97 3.51 -5.73
N GLN A 178 -6.19 3.07 -6.03
CA GLN A 178 -7.37 3.95 -5.95
C GLN A 178 -7.62 4.46 -4.52
N ALA A 179 -7.44 3.62 -3.51
CA ALA A 179 -7.60 4.01 -2.11
C ALA A 179 -6.52 5.02 -1.68
N ALA A 180 -5.26 4.80 -2.08
CA ALA A 180 -4.15 5.72 -1.82
C ALA A 180 -4.37 7.09 -2.48
N ASP A 181 -4.82 7.12 -3.74
CA ASP A 181 -5.16 8.37 -4.43
C ASP A 181 -6.32 9.10 -3.76
N ALA A 182 -7.36 8.38 -3.35
CA ALA A 182 -8.49 8.95 -2.62
C ALA A 182 -8.09 9.51 -1.25
N GLU A 183 -7.16 8.86 -0.55
CA GLU A 183 -6.60 9.36 0.71
C GLU A 183 -5.75 10.63 0.48
N ILE A 184 -4.93 10.66 -0.56
CA ILE A 184 -4.17 11.87 -0.96
C ILE A 184 -5.13 13.02 -1.28
N ALA A 185 -6.19 12.76 -2.04
CA ALA A 185 -7.21 13.77 -2.35
C ALA A 185 -7.89 14.29 -1.07
N ALA A 186 -8.31 13.41 -0.17
CA ALA A 186 -8.94 13.79 1.10
C ALA A 186 -8.01 14.63 2.00
N ARG A 187 -6.70 14.34 2.03
CA ARG A 187 -5.71 15.19 2.73
C ARG A 187 -5.66 16.60 2.16
N ARG A 188 -5.64 16.72 0.82
CA ARG A 188 -5.63 18.02 0.13
C ARG A 188 -6.91 18.81 0.43
N GLU A 189 -8.06 18.15 0.38
CA GLU A 189 -9.35 18.77 0.69
C GLU A 189 -9.42 19.26 2.14
N LEU A 190 -8.97 18.46 3.12
CA LEU A 190 -8.94 18.88 4.52
C LEU A 190 -8.01 20.08 4.72
N ARG A 191 -6.83 20.07 4.10
CA ARG A 191 -5.92 21.22 4.15
C ARG A 191 -6.55 22.47 3.54
N GLN A 192 -7.24 22.34 2.41
CA GLN A 192 -7.96 23.44 1.78
C GLN A 192 -9.08 23.97 2.69
N ALA A 193 -9.83 23.08 3.35
CA ALA A 193 -10.87 23.46 4.31
C ALA A 193 -10.29 24.25 5.49
N LEU A 194 -9.14 23.84 6.03
CA LEU A 194 -8.44 24.58 7.10
C LEU A 194 -7.97 25.98 6.64
N ASP A 195 -7.48 26.10 5.41
CA ASP A 195 -7.06 27.38 4.84
C ASP A 195 -8.26 28.33 4.61
N GLN A 196 -9.37 27.80 4.08
CA GLN A 196 -10.62 28.53 3.93
C GLN A 196 -11.19 28.96 5.28
N ALA A 197 -11.16 28.07 6.28
CA ALA A 197 -11.58 28.38 7.64
C ALA A 197 -10.76 29.53 8.23
N TYR A 198 -9.43 29.53 8.04
CA TYR A 198 -8.59 30.65 8.45
C TYR A 198 -8.97 31.96 7.77
N GLY A 199 -9.18 31.94 6.45
CA GLY A 199 -9.59 33.13 5.69
C GLY A 199 -10.92 33.70 6.17
N ARG A 200 -11.92 32.84 6.40
CA ARG A 200 -13.25 33.24 6.88
C ARG A 200 -13.22 33.76 8.32
N LEU A 201 -12.50 33.08 9.23
CA LEU A 201 -12.31 33.55 10.60
C LEU A 201 -11.57 34.89 10.61
N ARG A 202 -10.52 35.06 9.81
CA ARG A 202 -9.80 36.35 9.74
C ARG A 202 -10.68 37.50 9.25
N ALA A 203 -11.61 37.23 8.32
CA ALA A 203 -12.56 38.23 7.83
C ALA A 203 -13.63 38.58 8.88
N ALA A 204 -14.14 37.58 9.61
CA ALA A 204 -15.18 37.77 10.62
C ALA A 204 -14.67 38.39 11.94
N PHE A 205 -13.37 38.27 12.23
CA PHE A 205 -12.74 38.76 13.45
C PHE A 205 -11.59 39.75 13.15
N PRO A 206 -11.90 40.93 12.58
CA PRO A 206 -10.87 41.91 12.20
C PRO A 206 -10.11 42.41 13.44
N GLY A 207 -8.78 42.46 13.35
CA GLY A 207 -7.90 42.90 14.44
C GLY A 207 -7.67 41.86 15.55
N GLN A 208 -8.42 40.76 15.59
CA GLN A 208 -8.32 39.73 16.62
C GLN A 208 -7.44 38.55 16.17
N ARG A 209 -6.19 38.84 15.85
CA ARG A 209 -5.26 37.83 15.30
C ARG A 209 -5.04 36.65 16.25
N ASP A 210 -4.82 36.92 17.53
CA ASP A 210 -4.51 35.88 18.52
C ASP A 210 -5.69 34.93 18.74
N PHE A 211 -6.91 35.46 18.66
CA PHE A 211 -8.14 34.67 18.65
C PHE A 211 -8.16 33.72 17.44
N VAL A 212 -8.01 34.24 16.22
CA VAL A 212 -8.03 33.40 15.01
C VAL A 212 -6.92 32.36 15.03
N GLU A 213 -5.71 32.73 15.48
CA GLU A 213 -4.58 31.81 15.54
C GLU A 213 -4.74 30.71 16.61
N SER A 214 -5.61 30.87 17.60
CA SER A 214 -5.86 29.83 18.61
C SER A 214 -6.55 28.58 18.05
N PHE A 215 -7.27 28.71 16.92
CA PHE A 215 -7.87 27.60 16.19
C PHE A 215 -6.85 26.69 15.49
N PHE A 216 -5.58 27.11 15.43
CA PHE A 216 -4.55 26.40 14.69
C PHE A 216 -3.37 26.07 15.58
N LEU A 217 -2.76 24.90 15.35
CA LEU A 217 -1.57 24.51 16.08
C LEU A 217 -0.45 25.54 15.88
N ARG A 218 0.16 25.93 17.01
CA ARG A 218 1.30 26.85 17.01
C ARG A 218 2.56 26.10 16.61
N LYS A 219 3.42 26.77 15.84
CA LYS A 219 4.73 26.24 15.47
C LYS A 219 5.57 26.06 16.74
N THR A 220 5.74 24.83 17.19
CA THR A 220 6.76 24.52 18.20
C THR A 220 8.11 24.80 17.55
N ARG A 221 8.71 25.95 17.87
CA ARG A 221 10.15 26.13 17.61
C ARG A 221 10.85 25.05 18.41
N LYS A 222 11.37 24.01 17.74
CA LYS A 222 12.38 23.14 18.34
C LYS A 222 13.46 24.07 18.89
N LYS A 223 13.52 24.23 20.21
CA LYS A 223 14.71 24.77 20.87
C LYS A 223 15.82 23.81 20.49
N VAL A 224 16.67 24.23 19.56
CA VAL A 224 17.99 23.64 19.38
C VAL A 224 18.69 23.88 20.70
N THR A 225 18.69 22.89 21.58
CA THR A 225 19.57 22.89 22.75
C THR A 225 20.98 22.76 22.17
N GLN A 226 21.61 23.90 21.91
CA GLN A 226 23.06 23.99 21.76
C GLN A 226 23.66 23.54 23.09
N ALA A 227 24.03 22.26 23.17
CA ALA A 227 25.12 21.83 24.02
C ALA A 227 26.41 22.01 23.21
N SER A 228 26.82 23.27 23.04
CA SER A 228 28.23 23.66 22.92
C SER A 228 28.78 23.63 24.34
N GLU A 229 29.70 22.74 24.70
CA GLU A 229 31.16 22.95 24.72
C GLU A 229 31.79 21.81 25.57
N PRO A 230 33.13 21.67 25.69
CA PRO A 230 34.16 21.59 24.66
C PRO A 230 35.09 20.37 24.91
N GLY A 231 35.98 20.06 23.97
CA GLY A 231 36.96 18.99 24.13
C GLY A 231 38.08 19.29 25.14
N ARG A 232 38.63 18.23 25.75
CA ARG A 232 40.04 17.99 26.14
C ARG A 232 40.10 16.56 26.70
N ARG A 233 40.78 15.62 26.00
CA ARG A 233 42.17 15.19 26.26
C ARG A 233 42.40 14.81 27.73
N GLU A 234 42.96 13.59 27.91
CA GLU A 234 43.28 12.85 29.15
C GLU A 234 42.15 11.84 29.50
N ALA A 235 42.33 10.51 29.49
CA ALA A 235 43.50 9.73 29.88
C ALA A 235 43.70 8.49 28.98
N ARG A 236 44.83 8.46 28.27
CA ARG A 236 45.61 7.24 28.02
C ARG A 236 46.58 7.14 29.18
N ALA A 237 46.25 6.39 30.23
CA ALA A 237 47.19 5.74 31.16
C ALA A 237 46.42 5.15 32.36
N ALA A 238 46.78 3.91 32.68
CA ALA A 238 46.52 3.18 33.93
C ALA A 238 45.09 2.66 34.18
N ALA A 239 44.86 1.38 33.91
CA ALA A 239 44.80 0.38 34.99
C ALA A 239 44.60 -1.06 34.46
N ARG A 240 45.66 -1.86 34.62
CA ARG A 240 45.75 -3.31 34.81
C ARG A 240 45.10 -4.24 33.79
#